data_AF-A0A352XIH0-F1
#
_entry.id   AF-A0A352XIH0-F1
#
_cell.length_a   1.000
_cell.length_b   1.000
_cell.length_c   1.000
_cell.angle_alpha   90.00
_cell.angle_beta   90.00
_cell.angle_gamma   90.00
#
_symmetry.space_group_name_H-M   'P 1'
#
loop_
_entity.id
_entity.type
_entity.pdbx_description
1 polymer ?
#
loop_
_entity_poly.entity_id
_entity_poly.type
_entity_poly.pdbx_seq_one_letter_code
_entity_poly.pdbx_strand_id
1 'polypeptide(L)' 'NRAFCKEKGIRISGPPLGRPPAHVSKEKKRQAQEDERVRNAIEGKFGVAKRRFSLNRVMAKLPQIG' A
#
# COMPACT_ATOMS: atom_id res chain seq x y z
N ASN A 1 14.22 -2.27 -2.60
CA ASN A 1 13.80 -1.12 -1.77
C ASN A 1 13.77 -1.34 -0.25
N ARG A 2 13.91 -2.57 0.30
CA ARG A 2 13.91 -2.78 1.77
C ARG A 2 15.08 -2.09 2.49
N ALA A 3 16.27 -2.11 1.90
CA ALA A 3 17.46 -1.44 2.44
C ALA A 3 17.25 0.07 2.57
N PHE A 4 16.74 0.71 1.51
CA PHE A 4 16.40 2.14 1.51
C PHE A 4 15.38 2.51 2.60
N CYS A 5 14.30 1.74 2.73
CA CYS A 5 13.31 1.99 3.79
C CYS A 5 13.95 1.89 5.19
N LYS A 6 14.80 0.88 5.41
CA LYS A 6 15.50 0.71 6.69
C LYS A 6 16.44 1.89 6.99
N GLU A 7 17.23 2.32 6.00
CA GLU A 7 18.13 3.48 6.11
C GLU A 7 17.37 4.76 6.47
N LYS A 8 16.17 4.95 5.89
CA LYS A 8 15.32 6.12 6.14
C LYS A 8 14.38 5.99 7.34
N GLY A 9 14.48 4.92 8.13
CA GLY A 9 13.58 4.69 9.26
C GLY A 9 12.11 4.44 8.85
N ILE A 10 11.86 4.12 7.57
CA ILE A 10 10.53 3.82 7.05
C ILE A 10 10.17 2.39 7.44
N ARG A 11 9.17 2.25 8.31
CA ARG A 11 8.62 0.96 8.69
C ARG A 11 7.81 0.37 7.54
N ILE A 12 8.16 -0.86 7.14
CA ILE A 12 7.40 -1.63 6.15
C ILE A 12 6.27 -2.35 6.88
N SER A 13 5.02 -2.04 6.51
CA SER A 13 3.83 -2.74 6.99
C SER A 13 3.56 -4.02 6.18
N GLY A 14 2.77 -4.92 6.75
CA GLY A 14 2.37 -6.19 6.13
C GLY A 14 3.18 -7.41 6.58
N PRO A 15 2.67 -8.63 6.34
CA PRO A 15 3.35 -9.86 6.72
C PRO A 15 4.67 -10.04 5.97
N PRO A 16 5.64 -10.78 6.54
CA PRO A 16 6.85 -11.13 5.83
C PRO A 16 6.52 -11.95 4.57
N LEU A 17 7.36 -11.82 3.54
CA LEU A 17 7.26 -12.66 2.35
C LEU A 17 7.62 -14.11 2.72
N GLY A 18 6.94 -15.08 2.13
CA GLY A 18 7.16 -16.50 2.37
C GLY A 18 6.27 -17.09 3.46
N ARG A 19 6.76 -18.13 4.14
CA ARG A 19 5.97 -18.86 5.13
C ARG A 19 5.68 -17.98 6.36
N PRO A 20 4.39 -17.84 6.77
CA PRO A 20 4.05 -17.16 8.01
C PRO A 20 4.67 -17.84 9.23
N PRO A 21 5.03 -17.09 10.28
CA PRO A 21 5.51 -17.68 11.53
C PRO A 21 4.39 -18.47 12.23
N ALA A 22 4.75 -19.58 12.89
CA ALA A 22 3.79 -20.41 13.63
C ALA A 22 3.08 -19.63 14.77
N HIS A 23 3.79 -18.67 15.36
CA HIS A 23 3.26 -17.82 16.41
C HIS A 23 3.44 -16.34 16.07
N VAL A 24 2.35 -15.58 16.16
CA VAL A 24 2.33 -14.12 16.01
C VAL A 24 1.88 -13.52 17.33
N SER A 25 2.66 -12.60 17.88
CA SER A 25 2.32 -11.93 19.15
C SER A 25 1.04 -11.09 19.01
N LYS A 26 0.33 -10.88 20.12
CA LYS A 26 -0.87 -10.03 20.16
C LYS A 26 -0.58 -8.61 19.67
N GLU A 27 0.58 -8.07 20.06
CA GLU A 27 1.04 -6.75 19.64
C GLU A 27 1.23 -6.65 18.12
N LYS A 28 1.88 -7.64 17.50
CA LYS A 28 2.05 -7.68 16.02
C LYS A 28 0.69 -7.74 15.31
N LYS A 29 -0.29 -8.47 15.86
CA LYS A 29 -1.65 -8.50 15.32
C LYS A 29 -2.34 -7.14 15.42
N ARG A 30 -2.21 -6.46 16.56
CA ARG A 30 -2.76 -5.11 16.75
C ARG A 30 -2.16 -4.11 15.78
N GLN A 31 -0.83 -4.12 15.63
CA GLN A 31 -0.14 -3.27 14.67
C GLN A 31 -0.63 -3.53 13.23
N ALA A 32 -0.78 -4.80 12.84
CA ALA A 32 -1.28 -5.15 11.51
C ALA A 32 -2.72 -4.64 11.27
N GLN A 33 -3.59 -4.70 12.28
CA GLN A 33 -4.95 -4.16 12.20
C GLN A 33 -4.95 -2.63 12.05
N GLU A 34 -4.09 -1.93 12.79
CA GLU A 34 -3.95 -0.47 12.67
C GLU A 34 -3.43 -0.07 11.29
N ASP A 35 -2.42 -0.80 10.77
CA ASP A 35 -1.89 -0.61 9.42
C ASP A 35 -2.96 -0.83 8.34
N GLU A 36 -3.79 -1.87 8.50
CA GLU A 36 -4.88 -2.18 7.56
C GLU A 36 -5.96 -1.09 7.56
N ARG A 37 -6.32 -0.53 8.73
CA ARG A 37 -7.28 0.58 8.82
C ARG A 37 -6.78 1.80 8.05
N VAL A 38 -5.51 2.16 8.21
CA VAL A 38 -4.89 3.27 7.47
C VAL A 38 -4.89 2.98 5.97
N ARG A 39 -4.49 1.76 5.58
CA ARG A 39 -4.50 1.34 4.16
C ARG A 39 -5.89 1.44 3.56
N ASN A 40 -6.92 0.95 4.24
CA ASN A 40 -8.30 0.97 3.77
C ASN A 40 -8.81 2.40 3.55
N ALA A 41 -8.50 3.33 4.46
CA ALA A 41 -8.88 4.74 4.30
C ALA A 41 -8.25 5.37 3.04
N ILE A 42 -6.96 5.08 2.81
CA ILE A 42 -6.22 5.56 1.63
C ILE A 42 -6.79 4.95 0.34
N GLU A 43 -6.90 3.62 0.29
CA GLU A 43 -7.42 2.88 -0.87
C GLU A 43 -8.86 3.26 -1.19
N GLY A 44 -9.68 3.55 -0.18
CA GLY A 44 -11.04 4.06 -0.35
C GLY A 44 -11.07 5.40 -1.09
N LYS A 45 -10.21 6.35 -0.72
CA LYS A 45 -10.10 7.64 -1.42
C LYS A 45 -9.64 7.46 -2.87
N PHE A 46 -8.64 6.61 -3.11
CA PHE A 46 -8.21 6.26 -4.47
C PHE A 46 -9.32 5.55 -5.25
N GLY A 47 -10.09 4.68 -4.63
CA GLY A 47 -11.24 4.01 -5.25
C GLY A 47 -12.29 5.00 -5.73
N VAL A 48 -12.63 6.00 -4.90
CA VAL A 48 -13.54 7.10 -5.26
C VAL A 48 -12.98 7.93 -6.40
N ALA A 49 -11.71 8.35 -6.31
CA ALA A 49 -10.99 9.06 -7.37
C ALA A 49 -11.09 8.34 -8.73
N LYS A 50 -10.83 7.03 -8.73
CA LYS A 50 -10.85 6.22 -9.95
C LYS A 50 -12.26 6.00 -10.50
N ARG A 51 -13.25 5.67 -9.64
CA ARG A 51 -14.60 5.25 -10.04
C ARG A 51 -15.57 6.41 -10.22
N ARG A 52 -15.64 7.33 -9.26
CA ARG A 52 -16.62 8.43 -9.26
C ARG A 52 -16.14 9.63 -10.09
N PHE A 53 -14.84 9.88 -10.09
CA PHE A 53 -14.24 11.01 -10.80
C PHE A 53 -13.52 10.61 -12.10
N SER A 54 -13.64 9.35 -12.52
CA SER A 54 -13.07 8.83 -13.78
C SER A 54 -11.56 9.08 -13.95
N LEU A 55 -10.80 9.29 -12.87
CA LEU A 55 -9.37 9.57 -12.95
C LEU A 55 -8.55 8.37 -13.45
N ASN A 56 -9.14 7.17 -13.49
CA ASN A 56 -8.57 6.02 -14.20
C ASN A 56 -8.48 6.22 -15.73
N ARG A 57 -9.11 7.27 -16.28
CA ARG A 57 -9.09 7.60 -17.71
C ARG A 57 -8.15 8.76 -18.06
N VAL A 58 -7.45 9.33 -17.07
CA VAL A 58 -6.38 10.29 -17.31
C VAL A 58 -5.14 9.51 -17.73
N MET A 59 -4.94 9.40 -19.05
CA MET A 59 -3.81 8.68 -19.64
C MET A 59 -2.72 9.68 -20.04
N ALA A 60 -1.46 9.25 -20.01
CA ALA A 60 -0.38 10.03 -20.58
C ALA A 60 -0.64 10.22 -22.09
N LYS A 61 -0.40 11.45 -22.60
CA LYS A 61 -0.50 11.74 -24.03
C LYS A 61 0.55 10.90 -24.76
N LEU A 62 0.12 10.05 -25.70
CA LEU A 62 1.05 9.29 -26.54
C LEU A 62 1.90 10.27 -27.37
N PRO A 63 3.21 9.99 -27.56
CA PRO A 63 4.02 10.76 -28.49
C PRO A 63 3.40 10.67 -29.88
N GLN A 64 3.32 11.81 -30.57
CA GLN A 64 2.86 11.85 -31.96
C GLN A 64 3.92 11.14 -32.80
N ILE A 65 3.56 10.00 -33.39
CA ILE A 65 4.37 9.38 -34.43
C ILE A 65 4.07 10.18 -35.71
N GLY A 66 5.06 10.94 -36.17
CA GLY A 66 5.04 11.61 -37.47
C GLY A 66 5.36 10.65 -38.60
#